data_AF-A0A3G2T1U5-F1
#
_entry.id   AF-A0A3G2T1U5-F1
#
_cell.length_a   1.000
_cell.length_b   1.000
_cell.length_c   1.000
_cell.angle_alpha   90.00
_cell.angle_beta   90.00
_cell.angle_gamma   90.00
#
_symmetry.space_group_name_H-M   'P 1'
#
loop_
_entity.id
_entity.type
_entity.pdbx_description
1 polymer ?
#
loop_
_entity_poly.entity_id
_entity_poly.type
_entity_poly.pdbx_seq_one_letter_code
_entity_poly.pdbx_strand_id
1 'polypeptide(L)'
;MNEFFLASNRTIQKEDIEINQITVKDLDKWSQFAEPIRKELKQDYSDEKAESVIKQNKTSALMLCSLTTNFDTDVFLSIMNTDADKFISIFSEVLVVNKAYFDQEDAKKTKEKTETTWFDSFQFLISKGHRHKDILDYSFGTFLEYLKAAQRNERNSLLSFGSAMRVSYHADSKAYSKYTEEVKKG
;
A
#
# COMPACT_ATOMS: atom_id res chain seq x y z
N MET A 1 10.30 0.91 -4.60
CA MET A 1 10.87 -0.39 -4.17
C MET A 1 10.24 -1.52 -4.95
N ASN A 2 10.89 -2.68 -5.01
CA ASN A 2 10.41 -3.84 -5.78
C ASN A 2 9.39 -4.67 -4.99
N GLU A 3 8.70 -5.58 -5.68
CA GLU A 3 7.64 -6.43 -5.10
C GLU A 3 8.17 -7.34 -3.98
N PHE A 4 9.40 -7.83 -4.10
CA PHE A 4 10.01 -8.67 -3.05
C PHE A 4 10.26 -7.90 -1.76
N PHE A 5 10.67 -6.63 -1.86
CA PHE A 5 10.86 -5.78 -0.70
C PHE A 5 9.54 -5.61 0.08
N LEU A 6 8.46 -5.32 -0.64
CA LEU A 6 7.13 -5.22 -0.06
C LEU A 6 6.73 -6.56 0.58
N ALA A 7 6.70 -7.63 -0.22
CA ALA A 7 6.18 -8.93 0.20
C ALA A 7 6.92 -9.57 1.38
N SER A 8 8.22 -9.29 1.55
CA SER A 8 9.01 -9.80 2.68
C SER A 8 9.09 -8.81 3.85
N ASN A 9 8.32 -7.73 3.82
CA ASN A 9 8.31 -6.67 4.84
C ASN A 9 9.73 -6.22 5.22
N ARG A 10 10.60 -6.05 4.22
CA ARG A 10 12.00 -5.68 4.44
C ARG A 10 12.12 -4.28 5.01
N THR A 11 13.25 -4.09 5.66
CA THR A 11 13.66 -2.85 6.29
C THR A 11 14.87 -2.30 5.53
N ILE A 12 15.11 -1.00 5.64
CA ILE A 12 16.31 -0.34 5.11
C ILE A 12 17.15 0.12 6.28
N GLN A 13 18.45 -0.12 6.21
CA GLN A 13 19.41 0.40 7.18
C GLN A 13 19.99 1.72 6.69
N LYS A 14 19.89 2.77 7.50
CA LYS A 14 20.56 4.05 7.29
C LYS A 14 21.39 4.38 8.52
N GLU A 15 22.70 4.13 8.41
CA GLU A 15 23.61 4.15 9.56
C GLU A 15 23.12 3.17 10.64
N ASP A 16 22.82 3.66 11.85
CA ASP A 16 22.29 2.86 12.96
C ASP A 16 20.75 2.83 13.00
N ILE A 17 20.09 3.51 12.07
CA ILE A 17 18.64 3.65 12.00
C ILE A 17 18.08 2.59 11.06
N GLU A 18 17.27 1.70 11.61
CA GLU A 18 16.45 0.77 10.84
C GLU A 18 15.13 1.45 10.47
N ILE A 19 14.79 1.46 9.19
CA ILE A 19 13.57 2.06 8.65
C ILE A 19 12.65 0.94 8.14
N ASN A 20 11.49 0.84 8.77
CA ASN A 20 10.48 -0.20 8.59
C ASN A 20 9.35 0.27 7.67
N GLN A 21 8.71 -0.68 6.99
CA GLN A 21 7.42 -0.43 6.37
C GLN A 21 6.32 -0.46 7.44
N ILE A 22 5.36 0.46 7.36
CA ILE A 22 4.21 0.48 8.24
C ILE A 22 3.33 -0.75 7.99
N THR A 23 2.94 -1.42 9.07
CA THR A 23 2.07 -2.59 9.02
C THR A 23 0.60 -2.21 9.12
N VAL A 24 -0.29 -3.07 8.64
CA VAL A 24 -1.74 -2.82 8.68
C VAL A 24 -2.26 -2.66 10.11
N LYS A 25 -1.72 -3.41 11.08
CA LYS A 25 -2.13 -3.33 12.49
C LYS A 25 -1.79 -2.00 13.19
N ASP A 26 -0.78 -1.27 12.71
CA ASP A 26 -0.34 0.00 13.29
C ASP A 26 -0.71 1.21 12.39
N LEU A 27 -1.44 0.94 11.31
CA LEU A 27 -1.79 1.92 10.31
C LEU A 27 -2.67 3.05 10.88
N ASP A 28 -3.59 2.75 11.79
CA ASP A 28 -4.47 3.74 12.42
C ASP A 28 -3.66 4.80 13.18
N LYS A 29 -2.70 4.36 13.98
CA LYS A 29 -1.80 5.23 14.76
C LYS A 29 -0.84 6.01 13.88
N TRP A 30 -0.40 5.45 12.78
CA TRP A 30 0.57 6.10 11.89
C TRP A 30 -0.11 7.09 10.93
N SER A 31 -1.26 6.72 10.37
CA SER A 31 -2.02 7.51 9.39
C SER A 31 -2.47 8.88 9.89
N GLN A 32 -2.76 9.03 11.18
CA GLN A 32 -3.10 10.34 11.77
C GLN A 32 -2.00 11.39 11.59
N PHE A 33 -0.73 10.96 11.56
CA PHE A 33 0.43 11.82 11.32
C PHE A 33 0.81 11.87 9.84
N ALA A 34 0.55 10.78 9.11
CA ALA A 34 0.93 10.69 7.70
C ALA A 34 0.00 11.48 6.79
N GLU A 35 -1.28 11.61 7.15
CA GLU A 35 -2.29 12.23 6.30
C GLU A 35 -2.05 13.73 6.01
N PRO A 36 -1.72 14.59 6.99
CA PRO A 36 -1.33 15.98 6.71
C PRO A 36 -0.14 16.08 5.76
N ILE A 37 0.88 15.24 6.01
CA ILE A 37 2.10 15.16 5.19
C ILE A 37 1.77 14.72 3.77
N ARG A 38 0.97 13.68 3.58
CA ARG A 38 0.52 13.19 2.26
C ARG A 38 -0.16 14.28 1.45
N LYS A 39 -1.09 15.01 2.07
CA LYS A 39 -1.85 16.10 1.42
C LYS A 39 -0.97 17.25 0.97
N GLU A 40 0.07 17.57 1.74
CA GLU A 40 1.01 18.62 1.38
C GLU A 40 2.02 18.16 0.34
N LEU A 41 2.53 16.93 0.48
CA LEU A 41 3.53 16.33 -0.41
C LEU A 41 3.03 16.27 -1.85
N LYS A 42 1.76 15.87 -2.07
CA LYS A 42 1.17 15.73 -3.41
C LYS A 42 2.03 14.89 -4.36
N GLN A 43 2.65 13.83 -3.84
CA GLN A 43 3.58 12.94 -4.55
C GLN A 43 4.87 13.61 -5.07
N ASP A 44 5.20 14.80 -4.59
CA ASP A 44 6.48 15.46 -4.84
C ASP A 44 7.46 15.11 -3.70
N TYR A 45 8.45 14.30 -4.01
CA TYR A 45 9.45 13.78 -3.05
C TYR A 45 10.81 14.50 -3.17
N SER A 46 10.83 15.72 -3.72
CA SER A 46 12.04 16.54 -3.75
C SER A 46 12.48 16.97 -2.35
N ASP A 47 13.78 17.24 -2.18
CA ASP A 47 14.33 17.66 -0.89
C ASP A 47 13.75 19.01 -0.45
N GLU A 48 13.53 19.94 -1.39
CA GLU A 48 12.89 21.23 -1.10
C GLU A 48 11.47 21.04 -0.57
N LYS A 49 10.75 20.06 -1.14
CA LYS A 49 9.40 19.74 -0.71
C LYS A 49 9.40 19.06 0.67
N ALA A 50 10.31 18.12 0.90
CA ALA A 50 10.47 17.47 2.20
C ALA A 50 10.76 18.51 3.30
N GLU A 51 11.69 19.43 3.05
CA GLU A 51 12.01 20.52 3.99
C GLU A 51 10.78 21.39 4.29
N SER A 52 10.03 21.78 3.25
CA SER A 52 8.81 22.57 3.41
C SER A 52 7.76 21.85 4.27
N VAL A 53 7.54 20.55 4.04
CA VAL A 53 6.54 19.76 4.76
C VAL A 53 6.96 19.55 6.23
N ILE A 54 8.25 19.32 6.49
CA ILE A 54 8.78 19.21 7.86
C ILE A 54 8.55 20.51 8.64
N LYS A 55 8.79 21.67 8.01
CA LYS A 55 8.57 22.98 8.65
C LYS A 55 7.10 23.21 9.02
N GLN A 56 6.17 22.76 8.17
CA GLN A 56 4.73 22.93 8.40
C GLN A 56 4.17 21.89 9.39
N ASN A 57 4.73 20.68 9.41
CA ASN A 57 4.21 19.54 10.16
C ASN A 57 5.29 18.88 11.03
N LYS A 58 6.04 19.69 11.81
CA LYS A 58 7.19 19.23 12.61
C LYS A 58 6.86 18.01 13.48
N THR A 59 5.78 18.08 14.25
CA THR A 59 5.35 16.99 15.14
C THR A 59 5.00 15.74 14.35
N SER A 60 4.27 15.87 13.24
CA SER A 60 3.92 14.72 12.40
C SER A 60 5.17 14.08 11.81
N ALA A 61 6.14 14.87 11.33
CA ALA A 61 7.39 14.36 10.77
C ALA A 61 8.19 13.55 11.81
N LEU A 62 8.30 14.05 13.05
CA LEU A 62 8.94 13.34 14.15
C LEU A 62 8.21 12.03 14.48
N MET A 63 6.88 12.08 14.56
CA MET A 63 6.08 10.90 14.88
C MET A 63 6.16 9.83 13.79
N LEU A 64 6.16 10.20 12.51
CA LEU A 64 6.34 9.25 11.42
C LEU A 64 7.67 8.52 11.54
N CYS A 65 8.77 9.24 11.74
CA CYS A 65 10.08 8.62 11.94
C CYS A 65 10.06 7.68 13.15
N SER A 66 9.51 8.10 14.30
CA SER A 66 9.48 7.26 15.51
C SER A 66 8.68 5.97 15.34
N LEU A 67 7.59 6.00 14.58
CA LEU A 67 6.68 4.85 14.44
C LEU A 67 7.14 3.84 13.38
N THR A 68 8.08 4.22 12.52
CA THR A 68 8.63 3.35 11.47
C THR A 68 10.13 3.14 11.62
N THR A 69 10.71 3.41 12.79
CA THR A 69 12.13 3.14 13.04
C THR A 69 12.37 2.50 14.39
N ASN A 70 13.61 2.12 14.65
CA ASN A 70 14.08 1.59 15.92
C ASN A 70 14.32 2.66 17.01
N PHE A 71 14.07 3.94 16.74
CA PHE A 71 14.30 5.04 17.68
C PHE A 71 13.02 5.82 18.00
N ASP A 72 13.02 6.48 19.16
CA ASP A 72 11.90 7.29 19.62
C ASP A 72 11.96 8.75 19.13
N THR A 73 10.93 9.51 19.47
CA THR A 73 10.78 10.91 19.11
C THR A 73 11.89 11.81 19.68
N ASP A 74 12.48 11.46 20.84
CA ASP A 74 13.50 12.27 21.50
C ASP A 74 14.82 12.24 20.73
N VAL A 75 15.18 11.07 20.18
CA VAL A 75 16.33 10.92 19.27
C VAL A 75 16.12 11.77 18.02
N PHE A 76 14.95 11.70 17.39
CA PHE A 76 14.68 12.49 16.18
C PHE A 76 14.60 13.99 16.43
N LEU A 77 14.07 14.41 17.58
CA LEU A 77 14.07 15.81 17.99
C LEU A 77 15.51 16.31 18.18
N SER A 78 16.36 15.49 18.78
CA SER A 78 17.79 15.80 18.95
C SER A 78 18.48 15.96 17.60
N ILE A 79 18.33 14.99 16.69
CA ILE A 79 18.88 15.04 15.33
C ILE A 79 18.40 16.30 14.61
N MET A 80 17.10 16.59 14.63
CA MET A 80 16.53 17.75 13.96
C MET A 80 17.10 19.09 14.47
N ASN A 81 17.46 19.17 15.75
CA ASN A 81 18.03 20.38 16.34
C ASN A 81 19.55 20.51 16.11
N THR A 82 20.28 19.41 15.99
CA THR A 82 21.74 19.41 15.82
C THR A 82 22.18 19.31 14.37
N ASP A 83 21.42 18.59 13.55
CA ASP A 83 21.73 18.24 12.16
C ASP A 83 20.43 18.09 11.35
N ALA A 84 19.92 19.23 10.89
CA ALA A 84 18.67 19.29 10.15
C ALA A 84 18.73 18.53 8.82
N ASP A 85 19.87 18.57 8.12
CA ASP A 85 20.06 17.89 6.84
C ASP A 85 20.00 16.37 7.02
N LYS A 86 20.60 15.85 8.11
CA LYS A 86 20.46 14.44 8.48
C LYS A 86 19.01 14.07 8.76
N PHE A 87 18.26 14.90 9.49
CA PHE A 87 16.85 14.64 9.74
C PHE A 87 16.03 14.60 8.44
N ILE A 88 16.22 15.58 7.54
CA ILE A 88 15.55 15.62 6.23
C ILE A 88 15.86 14.34 5.45
N SER A 89 17.14 13.94 5.43
CA SER A 89 17.57 12.73 4.73
C SER A 89 16.91 11.46 5.29
N ILE A 90 16.75 11.33 6.61
CA ILE A 90 16.05 10.20 7.23
C ILE A 90 14.57 10.24 6.90
N PHE A 91 13.95 11.41 7.03
CA PHE A 91 12.54 11.61 6.73
C PHE A 91 12.20 11.27 5.28
N SER A 92 13.01 11.70 4.32
CA SER A 92 12.85 11.36 2.91
C SER A 92 12.90 9.83 2.69
N GLU A 93 13.76 9.11 3.39
CA GLU A 93 13.78 7.65 3.31
C GLU A 93 12.54 7.00 3.95
N VAL A 94 12.02 7.54 5.06
CA VAL A 94 10.74 7.09 5.63
C VAL A 94 9.60 7.25 4.61
N LEU A 95 9.57 8.36 3.86
CA LEU A 95 8.59 8.58 2.80
C LEU A 95 8.76 7.56 1.66
N VAL A 96 10.00 7.28 1.23
CA VAL A 96 10.28 6.32 0.15
C VAL A 96 9.95 4.89 0.57
N VAL A 97 10.24 4.51 1.82
CA VAL A 97 9.92 3.19 2.39
C VAL A 97 8.41 2.97 2.45
N ASN A 98 7.68 4.01 2.84
CA ASN A 98 6.24 3.97 3.02
C ASN A 98 5.47 4.59 1.85
N LYS A 99 6.10 4.64 0.66
CA LYS A 99 5.58 5.31 -0.53
C LYS A 99 4.18 4.85 -0.93
N ALA A 100 3.85 3.58 -0.70
CA ALA A 100 2.53 3.02 -0.99
C ALA A 100 1.38 3.76 -0.29
N TYR A 101 1.63 4.35 0.89
CA TYR A 101 0.67 5.22 1.56
C TYR A 101 0.61 6.62 0.94
N PHE A 102 1.77 7.21 0.69
CA PHE A 102 1.84 8.59 0.19
C PHE A 102 1.37 8.74 -1.26
N ASP A 103 1.47 7.67 -2.06
CA ASP A 103 1.01 7.63 -3.45
C ASP A 103 -0.50 7.36 -3.60
N GLN A 104 -1.25 7.19 -2.51
CA GLN A 104 -2.69 6.95 -2.60
C GLN A 104 -3.43 8.13 -3.25
N GLU A 105 -4.29 7.81 -4.22
CA GLU A 105 -5.24 8.77 -4.77
C GLU A 105 -6.31 9.13 -3.73
N ASP A 106 -6.70 10.40 -3.70
CA ASP A 106 -7.86 10.82 -2.92
C ASP A 106 -9.12 10.15 -3.48
N ALA A 107 -9.98 9.67 -2.58
CA ALA A 107 -11.24 9.05 -2.97
C ALA A 107 -12.07 10.01 -3.83
N LYS A 108 -12.31 9.63 -5.09
CA LYS A 108 -13.23 10.37 -5.96
C LYS A 108 -14.62 10.31 -5.34
N LYS A 109 -15.26 11.47 -5.14
CA LYS A 109 -16.64 11.57 -4.64
C LYS A 109 -17.60 11.02 -5.70
N THR A 110 -17.83 9.72 -5.73
CA THR A 110 -18.88 9.10 -6.55
C THR A 110 -20.24 9.29 -5.87
N LYS A 111 -21.28 9.53 -6.68
CA LYS A 111 -22.65 9.81 -6.20
C LYS A 111 -23.35 8.60 -5.55
N GLU A 112 -22.88 7.39 -5.81
CA GLU A 112 -23.38 6.16 -5.21
C GLU A 112 -22.36 5.62 -4.20
N LYS A 113 -22.62 5.89 -2.92
CA LYS A 113 -21.86 5.31 -1.81
C LYS A 113 -22.38 3.90 -1.53
N THR A 114 -21.88 2.90 -2.25
CA THR A 114 -21.64 1.63 -1.58
C THR A 114 -20.37 1.85 -0.76
N GLU A 115 -20.52 2.08 0.54
CA GLU A 115 -19.40 2.35 1.44
C GLU A 115 -18.60 1.06 1.63
N THR A 116 -17.72 0.74 0.68
CA THR A 116 -16.71 -0.31 0.85
C THR A 116 -15.82 0.07 2.02
N THR A 117 -15.81 -0.77 3.04
CA THR A 117 -15.03 -0.56 4.25
C THR A 117 -13.73 -1.37 4.20
N TRP A 118 -12.87 -1.10 5.18
CA TRP A 118 -11.69 -1.93 5.44
C TRP A 118 -12.05 -3.39 5.74
N PHE A 119 -13.19 -3.65 6.39
CA PHE A 119 -13.66 -5.01 6.65
C PHE A 119 -14.02 -5.76 5.38
N ASP A 120 -14.59 -5.09 4.38
CA ASP A 120 -14.88 -5.72 3.08
C ASP A 120 -13.59 -6.16 2.38
N SER A 121 -12.55 -5.33 2.46
CA SER A 121 -11.22 -5.67 1.92
C SER A 121 -10.59 -6.85 2.64
N PHE A 122 -10.72 -6.91 3.98
CA PHE A 122 -10.22 -8.03 4.77
C PHE A 122 -10.98 -9.31 4.46
N GLN A 123 -12.31 -9.24 4.42
CA GLN A 123 -13.16 -10.39 4.13
C GLN A 123 -12.90 -10.92 2.72
N PHE A 124 -12.68 -10.03 1.76
CA PHE A 124 -12.33 -10.43 0.41
C PHE A 124 -10.99 -11.19 0.36
N LEU A 125 -9.94 -10.69 1.02
CA LEU A 125 -8.67 -11.41 1.12
C LEU A 125 -8.81 -12.75 1.87
N ILE A 126 -9.62 -12.80 2.93
CA ILE A 126 -9.91 -14.05 3.64
C ILE A 126 -10.60 -15.06 2.73
N SER A 127 -11.53 -14.62 1.88
CA SER A 127 -12.17 -15.49 0.88
C SER A 127 -11.18 -16.05 -0.16
N LYS A 128 -10.00 -15.42 -0.30
CA LYS A 128 -8.88 -15.87 -1.15
C LYS A 128 -7.82 -16.68 -0.38
N GLY A 129 -8.09 -17.05 0.87
CA GLY A 129 -7.25 -17.94 1.67
C GLY A 129 -6.24 -17.24 2.60
N HIS A 130 -6.27 -15.91 2.68
CA HIS A 130 -5.45 -15.18 3.66
C HIS A 130 -6.02 -15.33 5.08
N ARG A 131 -5.16 -15.40 6.10
CA ARG A 131 -5.63 -15.38 7.50
C ARG A 131 -5.68 -13.94 7.99
N HIS A 132 -6.67 -13.61 8.82
CA HIS A 132 -6.81 -12.28 9.41
C HIS A 132 -5.52 -11.78 10.09
N LYS A 133 -4.86 -12.66 10.87
CA LYS A 133 -3.58 -12.33 11.52
C LYS A 133 -2.49 -11.97 10.52
N ASP A 134 -2.38 -12.71 9.42
CA ASP A 134 -1.36 -12.43 8.39
C ASP A 134 -1.62 -11.07 7.75
N ILE A 135 -2.90 -10.74 7.46
CA ILE A 135 -3.29 -9.44 6.90
C ILE A 135 -2.85 -8.28 7.80
N LEU A 136 -3.03 -8.42 9.11
CA LEU A 136 -2.60 -7.43 10.09
C LEU A 136 -1.08 -7.25 10.14
N ASP A 137 -0.32 -8.32 9.90
CA ASP A 137 1.15 -8.31 9.87
C ASP A 137 1.74 -7.90 8.51
N TYR A 138 0.92 -7.75 7.46
CA TYR A 138 1.39 -7.22 6.18
C TYR A 138 1.83 -5.76 6.31
N SER A 139 2.87 -5.39 5.55
CA SER A 139 3.08 -3.98 5.26
C SER A 139 1.90 -3.42 4.48
N PHE A 140 1.62 -2.14 4.63
CA PHE A 140 0.51 -1.48 3.96
C PHE A 140 0.60 -1.63 2.43
N GLY A 141 1.80 -1.50 1.86
CA GLY A 141 2.02 -1.72 0.43
C GLY A 141 1.70 -3.16 0.00
N THR A 142 2.10 -4.14 0.79
CA THR A 142 1.80 -5.56 0.54
C THR A 142 0.30 -5.85 0.58
N PHE A 143 -0.39 -5.28 1.57
CA PHE A 143 -1.84 -5.38 1.65
C PHE A 143 -2.52 -4.85 0.38
N LEU A 144 -2.12 -3.66 -0.10
CA LEU A 144 -2.69 -3.09 -1.32
C LEU A 144 -2.43 -3.96 -2.55
N GLU A 145 -1.22 -4.50 -2.70
CA GLU A 145 -0.89 -5.32 -3.87
C GLU A 145 -1.63 -6.67 -3.85
N TYR A 146 -1.76 -7.33 -2.69
CA TYR A 146 -2.60 -8.52 -2.59
C TYR A 146 -4.06 -8.23 -2.89
N LEU A 147 -4.60 -7.12 -2.38
CA LEU A 147 -5.98 -6.72 -2.65
C LEU A 147 -6.21 -6.51 -4.15
N LYS A 148 -5.32 -5.76 -4.83
CA LYS A 148 -5.37 -5.55 -6.28
C LYS A 148 -5.25 -6.86 -7.06
N ALA A 149 -4.33 -7.74 -6.66
CA ALA A 149 -4.13 -9.03 -7.32
C ALA A 149 -5.37 -9.93 -7.17
N ALA A 150 -5.95 -10.00 -5.98
CA ALA A 150 -7.17 -10.74 -5.71
C ALA A 150 -8.36 -10.21 -6.52
N GLN A 151 -8.53 -8.88 -6.60
CA GLN A 151 -9.60 -8.25 -7.40
C GLN A 151 -9.42 -8.52 -8.90
N ARG A 152 -8.18 -8.45 -9.38
CA ARG A 152 -7.84 -8.76 -10.78
C ARG A 152 -8.13 -10.23 -11.11
N ASN A 153 -7.77 -11.14 -10.22
CA ASN A 153 -8.04 -12.57 -10.37
C ASN A 153 -9.56 -12.85 -10.42
N GLU A 154 -10.33 -12.27 -9.51
CA GLU A 154 -11.79 -12.40 -9.48
C GLU A 154 -12.43 -11.89 -10.78
N ARG A 155 -12.05 -10.68 -11.22
CA ARG A 155 -12.54 -10.11 -12.47
C ARG A 155 -12.23 -11.01 -13.67
N ASN A 156 -11.01 -11.53 -13.76
CA ASN A 156 -10.61 -12.41 -14.85
C ASN A 156 -11.37 -13.76 -14.80
N SER A 157 -11.64 -14.30 -13.60
CA SER A 157 -12.46 -15.49 -13.41
C SER A 157 -13.89 -15.27 -13.90
N LEU A 158 -14.52 -14.16 -13.52
CA LEU A 158 -15.89 -13.80 -13.95
C LEU A 158 -15.97 -13.59 -15.46
N LEU A 159 -14.98 -12.92 -16.06
CA LEU A 159 -14.89 -12.74 -17.51
C LEU A 159 -14.74 -14.08 -18.24
N SER A 160 -13.91 -14.98 -17.70
CA SER A 160 -13.72 -16.33 -18.24
C SER A 160 -15.02 -17.13 -18.16
N PHE A 161 -15.69 -17.13 -17.01
CA PHE A 161 -16.98 -17.80 -16.82
C PHE A 161 -18.07 -17.24 -17.74
N GLY A 162 -18.18 -15.92 -17.87
CA GLY A 162 -19.12 -15.28 -18.78
C GLY A 162 -18.87 -15.63 -20.25
N SER A 163 -17.58 -15.75 -20.63
CA SER A 163 -17.19 -16.19 -21.97
C SER A 163 -17.56 -17.66 -22.20
N ALA A 164 -17.28 -18.54 -21.23
CA ALA A 164 -17.68 -19.94 -21.26
C ALA A 164 -19.20 -20.11 -21.36
N MET A 165 -19.96 -19.31 -20.60
CA MET A 165 -21.42 -19.31 -20.61
C MET A 165 -21.94 -18.87 -21.99
N ARG A 166 -21.42 -17.76 -22.54
CA ARG A 166 -21.81 -17.29 -23.88
C ARG A 166 -21.53 -18.35 -24.95
N VAL A 167 -20.37 -18.99 -24.92
CA VAL A 167 -20.04 -20.08 -25.85
C VAL A 167 -20.99 -21.26 -25.66
N SER A 168 -21.29 -21.65 -24.41
CA SER A 168 -22.18 -22.78 -24.13
C SER A 168 -23.63 -22.55 -24.60
N TYR A 169 -24.15 -21.32 -24.47
CA TYR A 169 -25.54 -21.01 -24.84
C TYR A 169 -25.74 -20.59 -26.29
N HIS A 170 -24.70 -20.06 -26.95
CA HIS A 170 -24.85 -19.41 -28.27
C HIS A 170 -23.89 -19.89 -29.35
N ALA A 171 -22.87 -20.70 -29.04
CA ALA A 171 -21.96 -21.18 -30.07
C ALA A 171 -22.55 -22.36 -30.85
N ASP A 172 -22.20 -22.44 -32.14
CA ASP A 172 -22.40 -23.66 -32.90
C ASP A 172 -21.42 -24.77 -32.47
N SER A 173 -21.66 -26.00 -32.92
CA SER A 173 -20.86 -27.17 -32.53
C SER A 173 -19.36 -27.03 -32.86
N LYS A 174 -19.01 -26.28 -33.92
CA LYS A 174 -17.61 -26.10 -34.36
C LYS A 174 -16.90 -25.08 -33.47
N ALA A 175 -17.56 -23.95 -33.20
CA ALA A 175 -17.06 -22.91 -32.31
C ALA A 175 -16.94 -23.40 -30.86
N TYR A 176 -17.90 -24.20 -30.37
CA TYR A 176 -17.83 -24.84 -29.06
C TYR A 176 -16.63 -25.80 -28.96
N SER A 177 -16.47 -26.70 -29.94
CA SER A 177 -15.36 -27.65 -29.95
C SER A 177 -14.00 -26.93 -29.94
N LYS A 178 -13.84 -25.89 -30.78
CA LYS A 178 -12.61 -25.07 -30.81
C LYS A 178 -12.31 -24.42 -29.46
N TYR A 179 -13.32 -23.81 -28.82
CA TYR A 179 -13.16 -23.21 -27.50
C TYR A 179 -12.74 -24.25 -26.44
N THR A 180 -13.37 -25.43 -26.43
CA THR A 180 -12.99 -26.50 -25.48
C THR A 180 -11.57 -27.01 -25.67
N GLU A 181 -11.06 -27.04 -26.92
CA GLU A 181 -9.67 -27.39 -27.18
C GLU A 181 -8.70 -26.29 -26.73
N GLU A 182 -9.05 -25.02 -26.91
CA GLU A 182 -8.25 -23.89 -26.43
C GLU A 182 -8.16 -23.87 -24.89
N VAL A 183 -9.28 -24.10 -24.20
CA VAL A 183 -9.32 -24.19 -22.73
C VAL A 183 -8.49 -25.36 -22.20
N LYS A 184 -8.44 -26.49 -22.90
CA LYS A 184 -7.62 -27.65 -22.50
C LYS A 184 -6.10 -27.42 -22.67
N LYS A 185 -5.70 -26.42 -23.44
CA LYS A 185 -4.29 -26.12 -23.77
C LYS A 185 -3.67 -25.04 -22.88
N GLY A 186 -4.47 -24.25 -22.18
CA GLY A 186 -4.03 -23.26 -21.19
C GLY A 186 -3.92 -23.85 -19.80
#